data_AF-M1PMD1-F1
#
_entry.id   AF-M1PMD1-F1
#
_cell.length_a   1.000
_cell.length_b   1.000
_cell.length_c   1.000
_cell.angle_alpha   90.00
_cell.angle_beta   90.00
_cell.angle_gamma   90.00
#
_symmetry.space_group_name_H-M   'P 1'
#
loop_
_entity.id
_entity.type
_entity.pdbx_description
1 polymer ?
#
loop_
_entity_poly.entity_id
_entity_poly.type
_entity_poly.pdbx_seq_one_letter_code
_entity_poly.pdbx_strand_id
1 'polypeptide(L)'
;AAKHAGVIQMAGILPARRARGPNEPGGIKFGHFCDMVQSDRKYPNDPVRSSLEIVAAGTMLFDQIWLGSYMSGGVGFTQYATAAYTDNILDDFTQYGVDYIKKHHGGIGKAKATQEVVNDIATEVNLYGMEQYEEFPTALESHFGGSQRATVLAAASGVTAALATANSNAGLNGWYMSMLLHKEGWSRLGFFGYDLQDQCGSANSMSIRPDEGLLGELRGPNYPNYAMNVGHQGGYAGIAGAAHIARGDAW
;
A
#
# COMPACT_ATOMS: atom_id res chain seq x y z
N ALA A 1 15.44 10.91 31.57
CA ALA A 1 15.14 11.57 30.27
C ALA A 1 15.41 10.64 29.09
N ALA A 2 16.67 10.27 28.80
CA ALA A 2 17.08 9.61 27.55
C ALA A 2 16.45 8.24 27.22
N LYS A 3 15.97 7.47 28.19
CA LYS A 3 15.40 6.12 27.96
C LYS A 3 13.88 6.05 27.88
N HIS A 4 13.17 7.13 28.21
CA HIS A 4 11.71 7.13 28.28
C HIS A 4 11.13 8.49 27.84
N ALA A 5 11.39 9.56 28.61
CA ALA A 5 10.70 10.84 28.41
C ALA A 5 11.08 11.61 27.13
N GLY A 6 12.27 11.38 26.57
CA GLY A 6 12.76 12.11 25.40
C GLY A 6 13.24 11.23 24.27
N VAL A 7 12.90 9.94 24.27
CA VAL A 7 13.28 9.00 23.21
C VAL A 7 12.15 8.88 22.19
N ILE A 8 12.50 8.99 20.91
CA ILE A 8 11.61 8.60 19.81
C ILE A 8 12.11 7.26 19.28
N GLN A 9 11.32 6.22 19.53
CA GLN A 9 11.56 4.89 18.99
C GLN A 9 11.05 4.82 17.56
N MET A 10 11.67 3.97 16.73
CA MET A 10 11.17 3.71 15.38
C MET A 10 9.83 2.97 15.43
N ALA A 11 9.70 2.07 16.41
CA ALA A 11 8.56 1.17 16.56
C ALA A 11 8.27 0.86 18.03
N GLY A 12 6.99 0.65 18.35
CA GLY A 12 6.55 0.15 19.65
C GLY A 12 6.73 -1.37 19.81
N ILE A 13 6.53 -1.88 21.02
CA ILE A 13 6.56 -3.31 21.33
C ILE A 13 5.40 -4.08 20.70
N LEU A 14 5.56 -5.40 20.53
CA LEU A 14 4.51 -6.27 19.97
C LEU A 14 3.80 -7.16 21.00
N PRO A 15 2.52 -7.52 20.75
CA PRO A 15 1.78 -8.46 21.61
C PRO A 15 2.42 -9.85 21.69
N ALA A 16 2.10 -10.58 22.78
CA ALA A 16 2.77 -11.82 23.17
C ALA A 16 2.86 -12.90 22.08
N ARG A 17 1.83 -13.10 21.26
CA ARG A 17 1.84 -14.09 20.15
C ARG A 17 2.99 -13.86 19.16
N ARG A 18 3.44 -12.62 19.04
CA ARG A 18 4.53 -12.17 18.17
C ARG A 18 5.50 -11.28 18.94
N ALA A 19 5.83 -11.66 20.19
CA ALA A 19 6.57 -10.86 21.15
C ALA A 19 7.93 -10.38 20.63
N ARG A 20 8.06 -9.05 20.51
CA ARG A 20 9.28 -8.34 20.09
C ARG A 20 9.40 -7.05 20.88
N GLY A 21 10.65 -6.64 21.12
CA GLY A 21 10.95 -5.36 21.74
C GLY A 21 10.66 -4.18 20.80
N PRO A 22 10.97 -2.94 21.24
CA PRO A 22 10.89 -1.76 20.39
C PRO A 22 11.85 -1.84 19.20
N ASN A 23 11.63 -0.98 18.20
CA ASN A 23 12.46 -0.84 16.99
C ASN A 23 12.51 -2.08 16.08
N GLU A 24 11.53 -2.98 16.21
CA GLU A 24 11.36 -4.11 15.30
C GLU A 24 10.33 -3.79 14.19
N PRO A 25 10.48 -4.35 12.97
CA PRO A 25 9.65 -3.98 11.82
C PRO A 25 8.15 -4.04 12.09
N GLY A 26 7.70 -5.04 12.83
CA GLY A 26 6.28 -5.24 13.10
C GLY A 26 5.60 -4.10 13.86
N GLY A 27 6.36 -3.24 14.55
CA GLY A 27 5.84 -2.11 15.32
C GLY A 27 6.00 -0.75 14.63
N ILE A 28 6.57 -0.71 13.41
CA ILE A 28 6.75 0.53 12.63
C ILE A 28 5.39 0.93 12.06
N LYS A 29 4.95 2.16 12.32
CA LYS A 29 3.74 2.71 11.70
C LYS A 29 4.03 3.12 10.26
N PHE A 30 3.03 3.04 9.39
CA PHE A 30 3.20 3.38 7.98
C PHE A 30 3.63 4.84 7.76
N GLY A 31 3.09 5.78 8.54
CA GLY A 31 3.52 7.19 8.53
C GLY A 31 4.99 7.37 8.95
N HIS A 32 5.41 6.68 10.01
CA HIS A 32 6.84 6.71 10.37
C HIS A 32 7.70 6.11 9.26
N PHE A 33 7.22 5.05 8.61
CA PHE A 33 7.97 4.38 7.55
C PHE A 33 8.12 5.24 6.30
N CYS A 34 7.07 5.95 5.86
CA CYS A 34 7.19 6.83 4.71
C CYS A 34 8.22 7.95 4.96
N ASP A 35 8.27 8.52 6.17
CA ASP A 35 9.25 9.55 6.53
C ASP A 35 10.71 9.06 6.51
N MET A 36 10.93 7.75 6.72
CA MET A 36 12.26 7.15 6.60
C MET A 36 12.76 7.14 5.15
N VAL A 37 11.85 7.17 4.17
CA VAL A 37 12.18 7.12 2.75
C VAL A 37 12.37 8.54 2.21
N GLN A 38 13.60 8.87 1.81
CA GLN A 38 14.03 10.24 1.54
C GLN A 38 13.85 10.69 0.09
N SER A 39 12.86 10.10 -0.59
CA SER A 39 12.66 10.21 -2.03
C SER A 39 12.10 11.58 -2.43
N ASP A 40 11.07 11.99 -1.70
CA ASP A 40 10.33 13.25 -1.83
C ASP A 40 11.22 14.48 -1.69
N ARG A 41 12.17 14.50 -0.74
CA ARG A 41 13.09 15.65 -0.58
C ARG A 41 14.08 15.82 -1.73
N LYS A 42 14.35 14.75 -2.49
CA LYS A 42 15.28 14.78 -3.64
C LYS A 42 14.55 14.96 -4.96
N TYR A 43 13.34 14.43 -5.08
CA TYR A 43 12.52 14.47 -6.29
C TYR A 43 11.11 15.00 -5.99
N PRO A 44 10.97 16.23 -5.47
CA PRO A 44 9.70 16.75 -4.95
C PRO A 44 8.62 16.95 -6.03
N ASN A 45 9.02 17.00 -7.30
CA ASN A 45 8.11 17.18 -8.43
C ASN A 45 7.74 15.86 -9.12
N ASP A 46 8.18 14.72 -8.57
CA ASP A 46 7.85 13.38 -9.07
C ASP A 46 7.11 12.58 -7.99
N PRO A 47 5.78 12.81 -7.86
CA PRO A 47 4.98 12.21 -6.80
C PRO A 47 4.74 10.71 -7.01
N VAL A 48 4.76 10.24 -8.26
CA VAL A 48 4.69 8.79 -8.57
C VAL A 48 5.94 8.13 -8.03
N ARG A 49 7.13 8.59 -8.45
CA ARG A 49 8.41 8.05 -7.98
C ARG A 49 8.51 8.09 -6.46
N SER A 50 8.14 9.21 -5.84
CA SER A 50 8.23 9.36 -4.38
C SER A 50 7.33 8.36 -3.64
N SER A 51 6.11 8.13 -4.15
CA SER A 51 5.18 7.16 -3.57
C SER A 51 5.67 5.72 -3.78
N LEU A 52 6.17 5.38 -4.96
CA LEU A 52 6.62 4.03 -5.30
C LEU A 52 7.95 3.65 -4.64
N GLU A 53 8.82 4.60 -4.34
CA GLU A 53 10.01 4.36 -3.51
C GLU A 53 9.62 3.95 -2.08
N ILE A 54 8.52 4.49 -1.55
CA ILE A 54 7.97 4.03 -0.26
C ILE A 54 7.41 2.62 -0.39
N VAL A 55 6.70 2.31 -1.49
CA VAL A 55 6.20 0.95 -1.76
C VAL A 55 7.36 -0.03 -1.82
N ALA A 56 8.40 0.26 -2.59
CA ALA A 56 9.57 -0.60 -2.77
C ALA A 56 10.32 -0.85 -1.46
N ALA A 57 10.61 0.21 -0.70
CA ALA A 57 11.24 0.07 0.62
C ALA A 57 10.36 -0.74 1.57
N GLY A 58 9.05 -0.50 1.52
CA GLY A 58 8.05 -1.12 2.38
C GLY A 58 7.88 -2.61 2.10
N THR A 59 7.75 -3.03 0.84
CA THR A 59 7.63 -4.45 0.50
C THR A 59 8.93 -5.20 0.80
N MET A 60 10.10 -4.59 0.61
CA MET A 60 11.36 -5.18 1.04
C MET A 60 11.38 -5.42 2.56
N LEU A 61 11.13 -4.39 3.37
CA LEU A 61 11.19 -4.53 4.82
C LEU A 61 10.07 -5.43 5.37
N PHE A 62 8.84 -5.19 4.95
CA PHE A 62 7.66 -5.82 5.54
C PHE A 62 7.40 -7.22 4.98
N ASP A 63 7.57 -7.46 3.68
CA ASP A 63 7.31 -8.78 3.12
C ASP A 63 8.54 -9.68 3.19
N GLN A 64 9.73 -9.20 2.79
CA GLN A 64 10.92 -10.07 2.73
C GLN A 64 11.53 -10.29 4.11
N ILE A 65 11.74 -9.22 4.88
CA ILE A 65 12.42 -9.32 6.18
C ILE A 65 11.42 -9.68 7.27
N TRP A 66 10.37 -8.87 7.47
CA TRP A 66 9.45 -9.07 8.59
C TRP A 66 8.61 -10.34 8.41
N LEU A 67 7.78 -10.41 7.39
CA LEU A 67 6.92 -11.58 7.16
C LEU A 67 7.74 -12.79 6.71
N GLY A 68 8.67 -12.60 5.78
CA GLY A 68 9.47 -13.66 5.14
C GLY A 68 10.60 -14.24 5.99
N SER A 69 10.96 -13.59 7.10
CA SER A 69 11.96 -14.09 8.04
C SER A 69 11.44 -14.12 9.48
N TYR A 70 11.18 -12.96 10.09
CA TYR A 70 10.82 -12.89 11.52
C TYR A 70 9.53 -13.66 11.87
N MET A 71 8.57 -13.68 10.96
CA MET A 71 7.27 -14.32 11.15
C MET A 71 7.12 -15.67 10.44
N SER A 72 8.12 -16.08 9.65
CA SER A 72 8.13 -17.38 8.96
C SER A 72 9.55 -17.95 8.82
N GLY A 73 10.30 -17.60 7.77
CA GLY A 73 11.64 -18.09 7.46
C GLY A 73 11.70 -19.10 6.30
N GLY A 74 12.91 -19.53 5.93
CA GLY A 74 13.17 -20.44 4.82
C GLY A 74 13.52 -19.69 3.53
N VAL A 75 12.99 -20.16 2.39
CA VAL A 75 13.16 -19.48 1.08
C VAL A 75 12.60 -18.05 1.11
N GLY A 76 11.53 -17.83 1.88
CA GLY A 76 10.95 -16.51 2.11
C GLY A 76 10.08 -16.01 0.97
N PHE A 77 9.90 -14.69 0.91
CA PHE A 77 8.85 -14.03 0.13
C PHE A 77 9.39 -13.04 -0.91
N THR A 78 10.59 -13.29 -1.44
CA THR A 78 11.26 -12.39 -2.39
C THR A 78 10.35 -11.98 -3.54
N GLN A 79 9.72 -12.93 -4.23
CA GLN A 79 8.91 -12.60 -5.41
C GLN A 79 7.54 -11.99 -5.10
N TYR A 80 7.03 -12.13 -3.86
CA TYR A 80 5.87 -11.33 -3.43
C TYR A 80 6.24 -9.85 -3.37
N ALA A 81 7.44 -9.54 -2.86
CA ALA A 81 7.91 -8.17 -2.72
C ALA A 81 8.39 -7.57 -4.05
N THR A 82 9.20 -8.30 -4.83
CA THR A 82 9.80 -7.78 -6.08
C THR A 82 8.75 -7.34 -7.08
N ALA A 83 7.57 -7.98 -7.11
CA ALA A 83 6.49 -7.59 -8.02
C ALA A 83 6.09 -6.11 -7.90
N ALA A 84 6.30 -5.50 -6.72
CA ALA A 84 6.00 -4.09 -6.48
C ALA A 84 7.18 -3.14 -6.73
N TYR A 85 8.36 -3.64 -7.14
CA TYR A 85 9.55 -2.80 -7.39
C TYR A 85 10.44 -3.27 -8.56
N THR A 86 9.96 -4.21 -9.38
CA THR A 86 10.67 -4.66 -10.59
C THR A 86 9.82 -4.45 -11.84
N ASP A 87 10.50 -4.49 -12.99
CA ASP A 87 9.92 -4.56 -14.32
C ASP A 87 9.06 -3.34 -14.73
N ASN A 88 9.05 -2.29 -13.90
CA ASN A 88 8.29 -1.06 -14.05
C ASN A 88 6.77 -1.27 -14.25
N ILE A 89 6.23 -2.43 -13.84
CA ILE A 89 4.81 -2.75 -14.02
C ILE A 89 3.95 -1.87 -13.10
N LEU A 90 4.33 -1.74 -11.82
CA LEU A 90 3.63 -0.85 -10.89
C LEU A 90 3.80 0.63 -11.28
N ASP A 91 4.97 1.00 -11.78
CA ASP A 91 5.27 2.34 -12.29
C ASP A 91 4.33 2.72 -13.43
N ASP A 92 4.17 1.85 -14.43
CA ASP A 92 3.27 2.06 -15.55
C ASP A 92 1.83 2.30 -15.10
N PHE A 93 1.30 1.41 -14.24
CA PHE A 93 -0.10 1.49 -13.81
C PHE A 93 -0.37 2.73 -12.97
N THR A 94 0.59 3.12 -12.12
CA THR A 94 0.47 4.32 -11.29
C THR A 94 0.61 5.59 -12.13
N GLN A 95 1.49 5.58 -13.15
CA GLN A 95 1.64 6.69 -14.08
C GLN A 95 0.37 6.90 -14.91
N TYR A 96 -0.23 5.81 -15.42
CA TYR A 96 -1.54 5.84 -16.07
C TYR A 96 -2.59 6.49 -15.17
N GLY A 97 -2.68 6.04 -13.92
CA GLY A 97 -3.61 6.60 -12.94
C GLY A 97 -3.40 8.10 -12.70
N VAL A 98 -2.15 8.55 -12.58
CA VAL A 98 -1.84 9.98 -12.43
C VAL A 98 -2.26 10.79 -13.65
N ASP A 99 -2.08 10.26 -14.85
CA ASP A 99 -2.52 10.94 -16.08
C ASP A 99 -4.05 10.97 -16.20
N TYR A 100 -4.73 9.91 -15.76
CA TYR A 100 -6.18 9.88 -15.65
C TYR A 100 -6.71 10.98 -14.71
N ILE A 101 -6.18 11.10 -13.48
CA ILE A 101 -6.67 12.11 -12.53
C ILE A 101 -6.35 13.55 -12.97
N LYS A 102 -5.28 13.77 -13.73
CA LYS A 102 -5.01 15.08 -14.36
C LYS A 102 -6.10 15.48 -15.33
N LYS A 103 -6.58 14.51 -16.12
CA LYS A 103 -7.60 14.75 -17.16
C LYS A 103 -9.01 14.83 -16.58
N HIS A 104 -9.33 14.03 -15.56
CA HIS A 104 -10.70 13.82 -15.10
C HIS A 104 -11.01 14.44 -13.73
N HIS A 105 -9.99 14.66 -12.89
CA HIS A 105 -10.15 15.12 -11.49
C HIS A 105 -9.36 16.41 -11.17
N GLY A 106 -8.85 17.09 -12.18
CA GLY A 106 -8.09 18.35 -12.04
C GLY A 106 -6.64 18.18 -11.58
N GLY A 107 -6.17 16.94 -11.44
CA GLY A 107 -4.78 16.61 -11.06
C GLY A 107 -4.58 16.33 -9.58
N ILE A 108 -3.32 16.35 -9.18
CA ILE A 108 -2.86 15.92 -7.86
C ILE A 108 -3.38 16.86 -6.77
N GLY A 109 -3.96 16.27 -5.72
CA GLY A 109 -4.52 16.95 -4.56
C GLY A 109 -5.74 17.82 -4.86
N LYS A 110 -6.42 17.62 -6.01
CA LYS A 110 -7.57 18.44 -6.43
C LYS A 110 -8.91 17.75 -6.26
N ALA A 111 -8.94 16.42 -6.23
CA ALA A 111 -10.17 15.65 -6.08
C ALA A 111 -10.68 15.71 -4.64
N LYS A 112 -12.01 15.63 -4.45
CA LYS A 112 -12.60 15.51 -3.11
C LYS A 112 -12.48 14.06 -2.64
N ALA A 113 -12.21 13.85 -1.35
CA ALA A 113 -12.19 12.52 -0.73
C ALA A 113 -13.62 11.99 -0.49
N THR A 114 -14.35 11.66 -1.57
CA THR A 114 -15.68 11.03 -1.52
C THR A 114 -15.61 9.61 -2.07
N GLN A 115 -16.56 8.76 -1.66
CA GLN A 115 -16.64 7.39 -2.16
C GLN A 115 -16.83 7.33 -3.68
N GLU A 116 -17.55 8.29 -4.27
CA GLU A 116 -17.79 8.38 -5.71
C GLU A 116 -16.48 8.61 -6.49
N VAL A 117 -15.64 9.54 -6.02
CA VAL A 117 -14.29 9.77 -6.59
C VAL A 117 -13.41 8.54 -6.43
N VAL A 118 -13.45 7.89 -5.26
CA VAL A 118 -12.67 6.67 -5.02
C VAL A 118 -13.12 5.53 -5.93
N ASN A 119 -14.43 5.33 -6.09
CA ASN A 119 -14.97 4.31 -6.98
C ASN A 119 -14.52 4.53 -8.42
N ASP A 120 -14.61 5.76 -8.92
CA ASP A 120 -14.21 6.11 -10.28
C ASP A 120 -12.71 5.82 -10.52
N ILE A 121 -11.84 6.44 -9.71
CA ILE A 121 -10.38 6.31 -9.86
C ILE A 121 -9.93 4.87 -9.67
N ALA A 122 -10.38 4.20 -8.61
CA ALA A 122 -9.93 2.85 -8.31
C ALA A 122 -10.42 1.84 -9.36
N THR A 123 -11.63 2.02 -9.88
CA THR A 123 -12.17 1.15 -10.94
C THR A 123 -11.37 1.32 -12.22
N GLU A 124 -11.17 2.55 -12.67
CA GLU A 124 -10.44 2.83 -13.91
C GLU A 124 -9.01 2.29 -13.86
N VAL A 125 -8.25 2.62 -12.81
CA VAL A 125 -6.85 2.19 -12.68
C VAL A 125 -6.75 0.67 -12.56
N ASN A 126 -7.68 0.03 -11.86
CA ASN A 126 -7.70 -1.41 -11.72
C ASN A 126 -8.01 -2.10 -13.05
N LEU A 127 -9.00 -1.60 -13.81
CA LEU A 127 -9.35 -2.15 -15.12
C LEU A 127 -8.19 -2.02 -16.10
N TYR A 128 -7.55 -0.85 -16.18
CA TYR A 128 -6.36 -0.65 -17.00
C TYR A 128 -5.28 -1.71 -16.69
N GLY A 129 -4.90 -1.85 -15.41
CA GLY A 129 -3.86 -2.81 -15.05
C GLY A 129 -4.27 -4.26 -15.31
N MET A 130 -5.56 -4.61 -15.14
CA MET A 130 -6.07 -5.93 -15.52
C MET A 130 -5.95 -6.16 -17.03
N GLU A 131 -6.35 -5.20 -17.84
CA GLU A 131 -6.20 -5.25 -19.30
C GLU A 131 -4.72 -5.42 -19.69
N GLN A 132 -3.77 -4.76 -19.01
CA GLN A 132 -2.34 -4.95 -19.29
C GLN A 132 -1.89 -6.40 -19.06
N TYR A 133 -2.37 -7.08 -18.01
CA TYR A 133 -2.06 -8.50 -17.80
C TYR A 133 -2.76 -9.42 -18.82
N GLU A 134 -3.90 -9.02 -19.38
CA GLU A 134 -4.62 -9.78 -20.40
C GLU A 134 -3.99 -9.60 -21.79
N GLU A 135 -3.59 -8.37 -22.13
CA GLU A 135 -3.01 -8.00 -23.43
C GLU A 135 -1.55 -8.46 -23.55
N PHE A 136 -0.78 -8.43 -22.46
CA PHE A 136 0.63 -8.80 -22.44
C PHE A 136 0.88 -10.07 -21.62
N PRO A 137 0.86 -11.27 -22.25
CA PRO A 137 1.09 -12.54 -21.57
C PRO A 137 2.40 -12.61 -20.77
N THR A 138 3.44 -11.88 -21.20
CA THR A 138 4.72 -11.81 -20.49
C THR A 138 4.63 -11.06 -19.16
N ALA A 139 3.74 -10.06 -19.04
CA ALA A 139 3.46 -9.39 -17.77
C ALA A 139 2.74 -10.37 -16.82
N LEU A 140 1.77 -11.13 -17.33
CA LEU A 140 1.07 -12.17 -16.58
C LEU A 140 2.02 -13.30 -16.13
N GLU A 141 2.99 -13.66 -16.96
CA GLU A 141 4.03 -14.65 -16.65
C GLU A 141 5.04 -14.13 -15.63
N SER A 142 5.45 -12.86 -15.73
CA SER A 142 6.36 -12.23 -14.75
C SER A 142 5.71 -12.16 -13.37
N HIS A 143 4.43 -11.76 -13.32
CA HIS A 143 3.61 -11.82 -12.10
C HIS A 143 2.71 -13.06 -12.12
N PHE A 144 3.31 -14.24 -12.23
CA PHE A 144 2.61 -15.53 -12.29
C PHE A 144 1.69 -15.78 -11.08
N GLY A 145 2.07 -15.28 -9.91
CA GLY A 145 1.29 -15.40 -8.68
C GLY A 145 0.15 -14.40 -8.62
N GLY A 146 -1.08 -14.86 -8.37
CA GLY A 146 -2.24 -13.97 -8.26
C GLY A 146 -2.09 -12.87 -7.20
N SER A 147 -1.38 -13.16 -6.11
CA SER A 147 -1.12 -12.19 -5.04
C SER A 147 -0.20 -11.05 -5.48
N GLN A 148 0.76 -11.33 -6.37
CA GLN A 148 1.65 -10.31 -6.94
C GLN A 148 0.80 -9.32 -7.76
N ARG A 149 -0.05 -9.84 -8.62
CA ARG A 149 -0.98 -9.02 -9.42
C ARG A 149 -1.94 -8.23 -8.56
N ALA A 150 -2.51 -8.87 -7.53
CA ALA A 150 -3.42 -8.21 -6.60
C ALA A 150 -2.73 -7.05 -5.86
N THR A 151 -1.49 -7.25 -5.41
CA THR A 151 -0.67 -6.21 -4.76
C THR A 151 -0.48 -5.02 -5.71
N VAL A 152 -0.04 -5.29 -6.94
CA VAL A 152 0.33 -4.25 -7.91
C VAL A 152 -0.89 -3.46 -8.38
N LEU A 153 -1.99 -4.14 -8.70
CA LEU A 153 -3.23 -3.48 -9.11
C LEU A 153 -3.78 -2.59 -7.99
N ALA A 154 -3.85 -3.11 -6.77
CA ALA A 154 -4.40 -2.37 -5.64
C ALA A 154 -3.47 -1.24 -5.17
N ALA A 155 -2.15 -1.43 -5.27
CA ALA A 155 -1.18 -0.37 -5.00
C ALA A 155 -1.35 0.78 -5.98
N ALA A 156 -1.43 0.50 -7.28
CA ALA A 156 -1.66 1.54 -8.29
C ALA A 156 -2.98 2.29 -8.05
N SER A 157 -4.08 1.57 -7.83
CA SER A 157 -5.39 2.17 -7.55
C SER A 157 -5.40 3.01 -6.27
N GLY A 158 -4.84 2.48 -5.18
CA GLY A 158 -4.82 3.15 -3.89
C GLY A 158 -3.89 4.37 -3.87
N VAL A 159 -2.68 4.26 -4.42
CA VAL A 159 -1.73 5.39 -4.54
C VAL A 159 -2.34 6.48 -5.41
N THR A 160 -2.94 6.13 -6.55
CA THR A 160 -3.60 7.11 -7.43
C THR A 160 -4.74 7.83 -6.71
N ALA A 161 -5.61 7.10 -5.99
CA ALA A 161 -6.69 7.70 -5.22
C ALA A 161 -6.18 8.62 -4.09
N ALA A 162 -5.10 8.22 -3.39
CA ALA A 162 -4.44 9.07 -2.40
C ALA A 162 -3.83 10.33 -3.03
N LEU A 163 -3.16 10.20 -4.18
CA LEU A 163 -2.58 11.32 -4.92
C LEU A 163 -3.65 12.30 -5.40
N ALA A 164 -4.80 11.82 -5.85
CA ALA A 164 -5.90 12.66 -6.32
C ALA A 164 -6.55 13.44 -5.17
N THR A 165 -6.78 12.77 -4.04
CA THR A 165 -7.62 13.28 -2.95
C THR A 165 -6.84 13.90 -1.79
N ALA A 166 -5.51 13.70 -1.76
CA ALA A 166 -4.67 14.07 -0.63
C ALA A 166 -5.16 13.49 0.71
N ASN A 167 -5.65 12.24 0.68
CA ASN A 167 -6.22 11.56 1.83
C ASN A 167 -5.91 10.05 1.81
N SER A 168 -5.21 9.57 2.85
CA SER A 168 -4.76 8.18 2.92
C SER A 168 -5.91 7.17 3.09
N ASN A 169 -6.98 7.52 3.82
CA ASN A 169 -8.14 6.65 3.97
C ASN A 169 -8.91 6.51 2.64
N ALA A 170 -8.98 7.56 1.82
CA ALA A 170 -9.52 7.47 0.46
C ALA A 170 -8.66 6.54 -0.41
N GLY A 171 -7.33 6.61 -0.29
CA GLY A 171 -6.41 5.67 -0.91
C GLY A 171 -6.60 4.22 -0.46
N LEU A 172 -6.77 3.98 0.85
CA LEU A 172 -7.08 2.64 1.38
C LEU A 172 -8.41 2.10 0.83
N ASN A 173 -9.44 2.94 0.72
CA ASN A 173 -10.69 2.55 0.07
C ASN A 173 -10.48 2.21 -1.42
N GLY A 174 -9.60 2.93 -2.12
CA GLY A 174 -9.22 2.61 -3.50
C GLY A 174 -8.53 1.25 -3.62
N TRP A 175 -7.63 0.92 -2.69
CA TRP A 175 -7.03 -0.41 -2.59
C TRP A 175 -8.09 -1.51 -2.43
N TYR A 176 -8.99 -1.36 -1.47
CA TYR A 176 -10.01 -2.39 -1.20
C TYR A 176 -11.01 -2.53 -2.35
N MET A 177 -11.37 -1.43 -3.02
CA MET A 177 -12.20 -1.48 -4.21
C MET A 177 -11.52 -2.27 -5.35
N SER A 178 -10.23 -2.03 -5.60
CA SER A 178 -9.45 -2.78 -6.59
C SER A 178 -9.46 -4.29 -6.29
N MET A 179 -9.26 -4.69 -5.03
CA MET A 179 -9.29 -6.10 -4.64
C MET A 179 -10.63 -6.78 -4.95
N LEU A 180 -11.74 -6.10 -4.69
CA LEU A 180 -13.08 -6.62 -4.99
C LEU A 180 -13.31 -6.75 -6.50
N LEU A 181 -12.96 -5.73 -7.28
CA LEU A 181 -13.11 -5.74 -8.73
C LEU A 181 -12.25 -6.83 -9.39
N HIS A 182 -11.00 -6.96 -8.98
CA HIS A 182 -10.09 -8.00 -9.46
C HIS A 182 -10.67 -9.39 -9.18
N LYS A 183 -11.11 -9.64 -7.95
CA LYS A 183 -11.69 -10.93 -7.55
C LYS A 183 -12.86 -11.33 -8.42
N GLU A 184 -13.78 -10.40 -8.68
CA GLU A 184 -14.95 -10.67 -9.53
C GLU A 184 -14.56 -10.80 -11.01
N GLY A 185 -13.66 -9.96 -11.51
CA GLY A 185 -13.26 -9.95 -12.92
C GLY A 185 -12.53 -11.22 -13.36
N TRP A 186 -11.68 -11.80 -12.51
CA TRP A 186 -10.90 -13.00 -12.85
C TRP A 186 -11.31 -14.27 -12.12
N SER A 187 -12.33 -14.21 -11.25
CA SER A 187 -12.73 -15.32 -10.37
C SER A 187 -11.58 -15.88 -9.53
N ARG A 188 -10.57 -15.04 -9.26
CA ARG A 188 -9.38 -15.35 -8.48
C ARG A 188 -8.77 -14.05 -7.98
N LEU A 189 -7.97 -14.14 -6.92
CA LEU A 189 -7.24 -13.00 -6.37
C LEU A 189 -5.83 -13.44 -5.96
N GLY A 190 -5.59 -13.69 -4.68
CA GLY A 190 -4.31 -14.11 -4.13
C GLY A 190 -4.29 -15.55 -3.60
N PHE A 191 -3.30 -15.84 -2.76
CA PHE A 191 -3.17 -17.11 -2.05
C PHE A 191 -4.27 -17.31 -1.00
N PHE A 192 -4.31 -18.50 -0.38
CA PHE A 192 -5.25 -18.80 0.68
C PHE A 192 -5.15 -17.83 1.86
N GLY A 193 -6.18 -17.01 2.07
CA GLY A 193 -6.20 -16.01 3.15
C GLY A 193 -5.49 -14.71 2.82
N TYR A 194 -5.04 -14.50 1.56
CA TYR A 194 -4.51 -13.22 1.08
C TYR A 194 -5.48 -12.07 1.38
N ASP A 195 -6.78 -12.30 1.13
CA ASP A 195 -7.83 -11.29 1.23
C ASP A 195 -8.47 -11.16 2.61
N LEU A 196 -7.85 -11.69 3.67
CA LEU A 196 -8.35 -11.51 5.04
C LEU A 196 -8.58 -10.03 5.35
N GLN A 197 -7.55 -9.22 5.12
CA GLN A 197 -7.63 -7.79 5.37
C GLN A 197 -8.45 -7.05 4.33
N ASP A 198 -8.51 -7.56 3.09
CA ASP A 198 -9.24 -6.92 2.00
C ASP A 198 -10.76 -7.09 2.17
N GLN A 199 -11.22 -8.25 2.64
CA GLN A 199 -12.64 -8.47 3.00
C GLN A 199 -13.05 -7.66 4.24
N CYS A 200 -12.14 -7.46 5.20
CA CYS A 200 -12.40 -6.61 6.36
C CYS A 200 -12.27 -5.11 6.04
N GLY A 201 -11.55 -4.78 4.96
CA GLY A 201 -11.05 -3.45 4.66
C GLY A 201 -12.14 -2.41 4.50
N SER A 202 -13.17 -2.72 3.70
CA SER A 202 -14.29 -1.81 3.42
C SER A 202 -15.08 -1.44 4.67
N ALA A 203 -15.17 -2.33 5.66
CA ALA A 203 -15.84 -2.04 6.94
C ALA A 203 -14.94 -1.25 7.89
N ASN A 204 -13.63 -1.52 7.88
CA ASN A 204 -12.69 -0.99 8.85
C ASN A 204 -11.96 0.29 8.41
N SER A 205 -12.02 0.67 7.14
CA SER A 205 -11.33 1.87 6.62
C SER A 205 -11.79 3.17 7.30
N MET A 206 -13.09 3.26 7.61
CA MET A 206 -13.73 4.40 8.28
C MET A 206 -14.37 4.04 9.63
N SER A 207 -14.06 2.85 10.17
CA SER A 207 -14.51 2.48 11.51
C SER A 207 -13.92 3.43 12.55
N ILE A 208 -14.60 3.54 13.69
CA ILE A 208 -14.14 4.30 14.87
C ILE A 208 -14.10 3.39 16.12
N ARG A 209 -14.24 2.08 15.93
CA ARG A 209 -14.19 1.09 17.01
C ARG A 209 -12.75 0.82 17.46
N PRO A 210 -12.54 0.37 18.70
CA PRO A 210 -11.23 0.41 19.35
C PRO A 210 -10.06 -0.27 18.60
N ASP A 211 -10.31 -1.41 17.96
CA ASP A 211 -9.30 -2.23 17.26
C ASP A 211 -9.54 -2.30 15.74
N GLU A 212 -10.39 -1.42 15.22
CA GLU A 212 -10.74 -1.31 13.80
C GLU A 212 -10.44 0.08 13.24
N GLY A 213 -10.81 1.13 13.99
CA GLY A 213 -10.75 2.49 13.53
C GLY A 213 -9.37 3.12 13.71
N LEU A 214 -8.69 3.41 12.59
CA LEU A 214 -7.41 4.12 12.63
C LEU A 214 -7.10 4.83 11.31
N LEU A 215 -6.47 6.01 11.39
CA LEU A 215 -5.94 6.72 10.21
C LEU A 215 -4.84 5.90 9.54
N GLY A 216 -4.78 5.94 8.21
CA GLY A 216 -3.85 5.12 7.41
C GLY A 216 -2.39 5.22 7.87
N GLU A 217 -1.92 6.43 8.19
CA GLU A 217 -0.57 6.74 8.65
C GLU A 217 -0.27 6.11 10.02
N LEU A 218 -1.29 5.93 10.86
CA LEU A 218 -1.15 5.36 12.20
C LEU A 218 -1.29 3.84 12.23
N ARG A 219 -1.76 3.23 11.14
CA ARG A 219 -1.75 1.77 10.95
C ARG A 219 -0.30 1.28 10.77
N GLY A 220 -0.14 -0.02 10.74
CA GLY A 220 1.16 -0.68 10.57
C GLY A 220 0.99 -2.20 10.61
N PRO A 221 2.11 -2.95 10.59
CA PRO A 221 2.06 -4.41 10.64
C PRO A 221 1.43 -5.00 11.90
N ASN A 222 1.20 -4.20 12.95
CA ASN A 222 0.51 -4.65 14.15
C ASN A 222 -0.98 -4.30 14.19
N TYR A 223 -1.52 -3.56 13.20
CA TYR A 223 -2.96 -3.37 13.06
C TYR A 223 -3.63 -4.74 12.84
N PRO A 224 -4.73 -5.10 13.54
CA PRO A 224 -5.16 -6.49 13.67
C PRO A 224 -5.32 -7.26 12.36
N ASN A 225 -5.95 -6.66 11.35
CA ASN A 225 -6.14 -7.33 10.06
C ASN A 225 -4.84 -7.48 9.25
N TYR A 226 -3.83 -6.64 9.48
CA TYR A 226 -2.64 -6.54 8.62
C TYR A 226 -1.50 -7.44 9.08
N ALA A 227 -1.66 -8.14 10.20
CA ALA A 227 -0.54 -8.68 10.94
C ALA A 227 0.02 -10.03 10.45
N MET A 228 -0.39 -10.50 9.27
CA MET A 228 -0.15 -11.88 8.85
C MET A 228 0.25 -12.04 7.37
N ASN A 229 -0.23 -11.20 6.47
CA ASN A 229 -0.23 -11.49 5.03
C ASN A 229 0.73 -10.58 4.26
N VAL A 230 1.43 -11.16 3.29
CA VAL A 230 2.31 -10.47 2.33
C VAL A 230 1.50 -9.80 1.22
N GLY A 231 2.09 -8.81 0.55
CA GLY A 231 1.48 -8.14 -0.59
C GLY A 231 0.59 -6.95 -0.22
N HIS A 232 0.78 -6.37 0.97
CA HIS A 232 -0.09 -5.30 1.47
C HIS A 232 0.67 -4.19 2.17
N GLN A 233 1.50 -4.52 3.16
CA GLN A 233 2.08 -3.54 4.09
C GLN A 233 2.92 -2.46 3.40
N GLY A 234 3.70 -2.83 2.37
CA GLY A 234 4.45 -1.86 1.56
C GLY A 234 3.53 -0.94 0.73
N GLY A 235 2.49 -1.51 0.12
CA GLY A 235 1.47 -0.74 -0.61
C GLY A 235 0.74 0.26 0.29
N TYR A 236 0.38 -0.15 1.50
CA TYR A 236 -0.25 0.73 2.50
C TYR A 236 0.67 1.86 2.95
N ALA A 237 1.97 1.60 3.11
CA ALA A 237 2.94 2.65 3.39
C ALA A 237 3.04 3.64 2.21
N GLY A 238 3.04 3.14 0.97
CA GLY A 238 2.99 3.99 -0.23
C GLY A 238 1.74 4.85 -0.29
N ILE A 239 0.57 4.31 0.04
CA ILE A 239 -0.71 5.04 0.11
C ILE A 239 -0.67 6.13 1.19
N ALA A 240 -0.15 5.82 2.37
CA ALA A 240 -0.01 6.79 3.44
C ALA A 240 0.87 7.97 3.01
N GLY A 241 2.07 7.70 2.47
CA GLY A 241 2.96 8.75 1.98
C GLY A 241 2.40 9.52 0.77
N ALA A 242 1.71 8.84 -0.16
CA ALA A 242 1.14 9.45 -1.35
C ALA A 242 0.17 10.60 -1.02
N ALA A 243 -0.62 10.46 0.06
CA ALA A 243 -1.54 11.51 0.49
C ALA A 243 -0.81 12.82 0.87
N HIS A 244 0.36 12.70 1.50
CA HIS A 244 1.20 13.83 1.92
C HIS A 244 2.04 14.39 0.78
N ILE A 245 2.62 13.51 -0.04
CA ILE A 245 3.34 13.87 -1.27
C ILE A 245 2.44 14.70 -2.20
N ALA A 246 1.16 14.34 -2.32
CA ALA A 246 0.20 15.10 -3.12
C ALA A 246 0.04 16.57 -2.68
N ARG A 247 0.26 16.83 -1.39
CA ARG A 247 0.12 18.14 -0.76
C ARG A 247 1.42 18.93 -0.77
N GLY A 248 2.55 18.28 -1.08
CA GLY A 248 3.89 18.83 -0.88
C GLY A 248 4.23 18.98 0.60
N ASP A 249 3.63 18.15 1.47
CA ASP A 249 4.01 18.09 2.88
C ASP A 249 5.43 17.51 2.99
N ALA A 250 6.21 17.99 3.96
CA ALA A 250 7.59 17.52 4.18
C ALA A 250 7.68 16.24 5.05
N TRP A 251 6.56 15.85 5.66
CA TRP A 251 6.26 14.62 6.41
C TRP A 251 4.74 14.54 6.60
#